data_AF-A0A2P8B4G6-F1
#
_entry.id   AF-A0A2P8B4G6-F1
#
_cell.length_a   1.000
_cell.length_b   1.000
_cell.length_c   1.000
_cell.angle_alpha   90.00
_cell.angle_beta   90.00
_cell.angle_gamma   90.00
#
_symmetry.space_group_name_H-M   'P 1'
#
loop_
_entity.id
_entity.type
_entity.pdbx_description
1 polymer ?
#
loop_
_entity_poly.entity_id
_entity_poly.type
_entity_poly.pdbx_seq_one_letter_code
_entity_poly.pdbx_strand_id
1 'polypeptide(L)' 'MITMGAPMSVQAGEAAREMERVNRALDAARTHLAALDRAADVRELREKQTNSPLLTLVEQAGQSAARVTQYLREQSRT' A
#
# COMPACT_ATOMS: atom_id res chain seq x y z
N MET A 1 0.53 23.02 33.44
CA MET A 1 0.99 22.77 32.05
C MET A 1 0.65 21.31 31.75
N ILE A 2 -0.52 21.04 31.16
CA ILE A 2 -0.96 19.67 30.85
C ILE A 2 -0.75 19.49 29.35
N THR A 3 0.24 18.68 28.98
CA THR A 3 0.36 18.15 27.63
C THR A 3 -0.83 17.22 27.41
N MET A 4 -1.88 17.75 26.78
CA MET A 4 -2.94 16.94 26.19
C MET A 4 -2.31 16.09 25.09
N GLY A 5 -1.95 14.84 25.40
CA GLY A 5 -1.79 13.81 24.38
C GLY A 5 -3.13 13.70 23.67
N ALA A 6 -3.16 13.97 22.35
CA ALA A 6 -4.38 13.81 21.57
C ALA A 6 -4.98 12.43 21.89
N PRO A 7 -6.30 12.33 22.18
CA PRO A 7 -6.91 11.07 22.56
C PRO A 7 -6.55 10.01 21.51
N MET A 8 -6.12 8.83 21.96
CA MET A 8 -5.57 7.75 21.11
C MET A 8 -6.42 7.46 19.86
N SER A 9 -7.74 7.67 19.94
CA SER A 9 -8.69 7.53 18.83
C SER A 9 -8.48 8.54 17.68
N VAL A 10 -8.10 9.78 17.98
CA VAL A 10 -7.81 10.82 16.97
C VAL A 10 -6.52 10.50 16.23
N GLN A 11 -5.47 10.08 16.95
CA GLN A 11 -4.20 9.67 16.35
C GLN A 11 -4.37 8.42 15.47
N ALA A 12 -5.16 7.44 15.93
CA ALA A 12 -5.50 6.25 15.14
C ALA A 12 -6.28 6.60 13.86
N GLY A 13 -7.22 7.55 13.95
CA GLY A 13 -7.98 8.03 12.80
C GLY A 13 -7.13 8.75 11.76
N GLU A 14 -6.18 9.60 12.19
CA GLU A 14 -5.24 10.26 11.28
C GLU A 14 -4.28 9.26 10.62
N ALA A 15 -3.75 8.31 11.40
CA ALA A 15 -2.90 7.24 10.87
C ALA A 15 -3.65 6.35 9.87
N ALA A 16 -4.94 6.06 10.09
CA ALA A 16 -5.77 5.33 9.13
C ALA A 16 -5.88 6.06 7.79
N ARG A 17 -6.10 7.39 7.81
CA ARG A 17 -6.17 8.23 6.60
C ARG A 17 -4.83 8.32 5.88
N GLU A 18 -3.72 8.34 6.61
CA GLU A 18 -2.38 8.25 6.00
C GLU A 18 -2.19 6.89 5.33
N MET A 19 -2.58 5.80 5.98
CA MET A 19 -2.45 4.46 5.42
C MET A 19 -3.36 4.24 4.19
N GLU A 20 -4.52 4.90 4.11
CA GLU A 20 -5.33 4.96 2.90
C GLU A 20 -4.63 5.66 1.73
N ARG A 21 -3.83 6.70 2.01
CA ARG A 21 -2.98 7.34 0.99
C ARG A 21 -1.87 6.40 0.53
N VAL A 22 -1.22 5.69 1.44
CA VAL A 22 -0.22 4.66 1.13
C VAL A 22 -0.83 3.54 0.27
N ASN A 23 -2.00 3.02 0.63
CA ASN A 23 -2.69 2.01 -0.16
C ASN A 23 -2.97 2.47 -1.59
N ARG A 24 -3.43 3.72 -1.78
CA ARG A 24 -3.64 4.29 -3.12
C ARG A 24 -2.34 4.42 -3.92
N ALA A 25 -1.25 4.81 -3.28
CA ALA A 25 0.06 4.89 -3.92
C ALA A 25 0.57 3.51 -4.36
N LEU A 26 0.35 2.47 -3.54
CA LEU A 26 0.72 1.09 -3.86
C LEU A 26 -0.10 0.53 -5.02
N ASP A 27 -1.39 0.84 -5.09
CA ASP A 27 -2.26 0.43 -6.20
C ASP A 27 -1.86 1.09 -7.53
N ALA A 28 -1.51 2.38 -7.49
CA ALA A 28 -0.94 3.08 -8.63
C ALA A 28 0.41 2.48 -9.06
N ALA A 29 1.30 2.18 -8.10
CA ALA A 29 2.58 1.54 -8.38
C ALA A 29 2.39 0.15 -9.03
N ARG A 30 1.44 -0.65 -8.53
CA ARG A 30 1.09 -1.96 -9.12
C ARG A 30 0.64 -1.81 -10.57
N THR A 31 -0.21 -0.82 -10.85
CA THR A 31 -0.69 -0.53 -12.21
C THR A 31 0.46 -0.15 -13.14
N HIS A 32 1.37 0.72 -12.70
CA HIS A 32 2.54 1.12 -13.49
C HIS A 32 3.52 -0.02 -13.70
N LEU A 33 3.79 -0.82 -12.66
CA LEU A 33 4.65 -1.99 -12.78
C LEU A 33 4.06 -3.03 -13.74
N ALA A 34 2.76 -3.32 -13.66
CA ALA A 34 2.10 -4.22 -14.60
C ALA A 34 2.14 -3.71 -16.05
N ALA A 35 2.07 -2.39 -16.26
CA ALA A 35 2.21 -1.80 -17.59
C ALA A 35 3.65 -1.91 -18.11
N LEU A 36 4.65 -1.70 -17.25
CA LEU A 36 6.06 -1.90 -17.57
C LEU A 36 6.37 -3.37 -17.86
N ASP A 37 5.80 -4.28 -17.07
CA ASP A 37 5.94 -5.73 -17.23
C ASP A 37 5.38 -6.17 -18.58
N ARG A 38 4.18 -5.71 -18.96
CA ARG A 38 3.62 -5.96 -20.29
C ARG A 38 4.47 -5.36 -21.42
N ALA A 39 5.00 -4.16 -21.24
CA ALA A 39 5.88 -3.53 -22.24
C ALA A 39 7.24 -4.25 -22.35
N ALA A 40 7.73 -4.78 -21.23
CA ALA A 40 8.92 -5.63 -21.15
C ALA A 40 8.63 -6.98 -21.80
N ASP A 41 7.52 -7.64 -21.50
CA ASP A 41 7.06 -8.88 -22.15
C ASP A 41 6.90 -8.73 -23.66
N VAL A 42 6.47 -7.58 -24.18
CA VAL A 42 6.46 -7.33 -25.64
C VAL A 42 7.89 -7.31 -26.23
N ARG A 43 8.90 -6.89 -25.44
CA ARG A 43 10.33 -6.99 -25.81
C ARG A 43 10.92 -8.38 -25.52
N GLU A 44 10.48 -9.03 -24.44
CA GLU A 44 10.97 -10.30 -23.88
C GLU A 44 10.22 -11.52 -24.44
N LEU A 45 9.16 -11.36 -25.23
CA LEU A 45 8.65 -12.39 -26.15
C LEU A 45 9.70 -12.76 -27.22
N ARG A 46 10.80 -11.99 -27.28
CA ARG A 46 12.06 -12.38 -27.96
C ARG A 46 12.98 -13.23 -27.08
N GLU A 47 12.91 -13.14 -25.75
CA GLU A 47 13.83 -13.75 -24.76
C GLU A 47 13.18 -14.10 -23.38
N LYS A 48 12.12 -14.93 -23.33
CA LYS A 48 11.61 -15.67 -22.14
C LYS A 48 11.09 -14.88 -20.90
N GLN A 49 9.79 -15.06 -20.64
CA GLN A 49 9.02 -14.82 -19.40
C GLN A 49 9.83 -14.70 -18.10
N THR A 50 9.78 -13.51 -17.49
CA THR A 50 10.22 -13.31 -16.10
C THR A 50 9.05 -12.91 -15.18
N ASN A 51 8.87 -13.67 -14.11
CA ASN A 51 8.04 -13.27 -12.96
C ASN A 51 8.59 -11.94 -12.41
N SER A 52 7.78 -10.87 -12.37
CA SER A 52 8.20 -9.54 -11.90
C SER A 52 8.29 -9.46 -10.36
N PRO A 53 9.49 -9.54 -9.74
CA PRO A 53 9.62 -9.59 -8.29
C PRO A 53 9.17 -8.29 -7.61
N LEU A 54 9.25 -7.16 -8.32
CA LEU A 54 8.79 -5.86 -7.86
C LEU A 54 7.27 -5.79 -7.75
N LEU A 55 6.54 -6.39 -8.70
CA LEU A 55 5.08 -6.45 -8.65
C LEU A 55 4.62 -7.23 -7.40
N THR A 56 5.26 -8.37 -7.14
CA THR A 56 5.01 -9.19 -5.95
C THR A 56 5.26 -8.42 -4.65
N LEU A 57 6.36 -7.66 -4.55
CA LEU A 57 6.65 -6.85 -3.37
C LEU A 57 5.62 -5.73 -3.14
N VAL A 58 5.16 -5.09 -4.22
CA VAL A 58 4.13 -4.04 -4.13
C VAL A 58 2.78 -4.62 -3.71
N GLU A 59 2.41 -5.81 -4.19
CA GLU A 59 1.20 -6.51 -3.76
C GLU A 59 1.25 -6.87 -2.27
N GLN A 60 2.38 -7.39 -1.79
CA GLN A 60 2.59 -7.71 -0.38
C GLN A 60 2.51 -6.45 0.50
N ALA A 61 3.12 -5.35 0.06
CA ALA A 61 3.03 -4.07 0.75
C ALA A 61 1.58 -3.57 0.82
N GLY A 62 0.80 -3.71 -0.27
CA GLY A 62 -0.61 -3.33 -0.30
C GLY A 62 -1.45 -4.14 0.68
N GLN A 63 -1.25 -5.45 0.73
CA GLN A 63 -1.94 -6.31 1.70
C GLN A 63 -1.59 -5.95 3.15
N SER A 64 -0.33 -5.61 3.43
CA SER A 64 0.10 -5.19 4.76
C SER A 64 -0.51 -3.85 5.16
N ALA A 65 -0.48 -2.86 4.27
CA ALA A 65 -1.07 -1.54 4.49
C ALA A 65 -2.59 -1.61 4.68
N ALA A 66 -3.29 -2.52 3.97
CA ALA A 66 -4.72 -2.75 4.17
C ALA A 66 -5.03 -3.26 5.58
N ARG A 67 -4.26 -4.23 6.09
CA ARG A 67 -4.42 -4.75 7.46
C ARG A 67 -4.18 -3.67 8.52
N VAL A 68 -3.13 -2.86 8.35
CA VAL A 68 -2.83 -1.74 9.26
C VAL A 68 -3.95 -0.70 9.25
N THR A 69 -4.50 -0.38 8.06
CA THR A 69 -5.63 0.55 7.94
C THR A 69 -6.85 0.04 8.69
N GLN A 70 -7.17 -1.25 8.56
CA GLN A 70 -8.29 -1.85 9.27
C GLN A 70 -8.09 -1.78 10.79
N TYR A 71 -6.92 -2.17 11.28
CA TYR A 71 -6.59 -2.09 12.71
C TYR A 71 -6.74 -0.67 13.27
N LEU A 72 -6.21 0.34 12.56
CA LEU A 72 -6.29 1.73 12.99
C LEU A 72 -7.74 2.25 12.99
N ARG A 73 -8.55 1.84 12.01
CA ARG A 73 -9.98 2.16 11.99
C ARG A 73 -10.71 1.54 13.16
N GLU A 74 -10.42 0.28 13.51
CA GLU A 74 -10.99 -0.39 14.67
C GLU A 74 -10.62 0.33 15.98
N GLN A 75 -9.35 0.70 16.15
CA GLN A 75 -8.89 1.48 17.31
C GLN A 75 -9.54 2.87 17.42
N SER A 76 -9.82 3.53 16.29
CA SER A 76 -10.45 4.86 16.28
C SER A 76 -11.95 4.83 16.67
N ARG A 77 -12.59 3.66 16.66
CA ARG A 77 -14.02 3.48 16.97
C ARG A 77 -14.29 3.13 18.44
N THR A 78 -13.28 2.63 19.16
CA THR A 78 -13.26 2.41 20.62
C THR A 78 -12.90 3.66 21.39
#